data_AF-A0A505C1Z9-F1
#
_entry.id   AF-A0A505C1Z9-F1
#
_cell.length_a   1.000
_cell.length_b   1.000
_cell.length_c   1.000
_cell.angle_alpha   90.00
_cell.angle_beta   90.00
_cell.angle_gamma   90.00
#
_symmetry.space_group_name_H-M   'P 1'
#
loop_
_entity.id
_entity.type
_entity.pdbx_description
1 polymer ?
#
loop_
_entity_poly.entity_id
_entity_poly.type
_entity_poly.pdbx_seq_one_letter_code
_entity_poly.pdbx_strand_id
1 'polypeptide(L)'
;ATRTLDFTVDTTLLVPTITLDNADDSGTKGDDLTNVNKPTFLLGNIDSDARFVTVEIQHGSIKEVLTATRGTDGRWHFTPDNVWGDGRYTLTVKVEDEAGNIRYSAPLSVTVDTDITINKIELVNDSGVV
;
A
#
# COMPACT_ATOMS: atom_id res chain seq x y z
N ALA A 1 5.47 -26.95 47.16
CA ALA A 1 4.34 -26.82 46.22
C ALA A 1 4.91 -26.48 44.85
N THR A 2 4.66 -27.32 43.85
CA THR A 2 5.06 -27.08 42.47
C THR A 2 4.00 -26.18 41.84
N ARG A 3 4.39 -24.98 41.37
CA ARG A 3 3.51 -24.09 40.62
C ARG A 3 3.61 -24.47 39.15
N THR A 4 2.49 -24.87 38.55
CA THR A 4 2.39 -25.03 37.11
C THR A 4 2.43 -23.63 36.49
N LEU A 5 3.34 -23.42 35.54
CA LEU A 5 3.38 -22.20 34.74
C LEU A 5 2.62 -22.50 33.46
N ASP A 6 1.43 -21.92 33.32
CA ASP A 6 0.74 -21.90 32.04
C ASP A 6 1.48 -20.93 31.12
N PHE A 7 2.00 -21.42 30.00
CA PHE A 7 2.51 -20.62 28.91
C PHE A 7 1.86 -21.06 27.61
N THR A 8 1.45 -20.11 26.78
CA THR A 8 0.92 -20.34 25.44
C THR A 8 2.00 -19.95 24.44
N VAL A 9 2.37 -20.87 23.54
CA VAL A 9 3.22 -20.55 22.40
C VAL A 9 2.32 -20.16 21.25
N ASP A 10 2.34 -18.89 20.88
CA ASP A 10 1.71 -18.43 19.65
C ASP A 10 2.70 -18.60 18.49
N THR A 11 2.24 -19.26 17.42
CA THR A 11 3.01 -19.47 16.19
C THR A 11 2.21 -19.04 14.96
N THR A 12 1.01 -18.51 15.16
CA THR A 12 0.05 -18.22 14.11
C THR A 12 0.05 -16.73 13.83
N LEU A 13 0.48 -16.39 12.61
CA LEU A 13 0.31 -15.06 12.08
C LEU A 13 -0.21 -15.20 10.65
N LEU A 14 -1.34 -14.56 10.37
CA LEU A 14 -1.93 -14.49 9.05
C LEU A 14 -1.01 -13.77 8.07
N VAL A 15 -1.14 -14.11 6.78
CA VAL A 15 -0.44 -13.41 5.71
C VAL A 15 -1.17 -12.09 5.46
N PRO A 16 -0.54 -10.93 5.73
CA PRO A 16 -1.19 -9.64 5.55
C PRO A 16 -1.43 -9.36 4.06
N THR A 17 -2.40 -8.50 3.80
CA THR A 17 -2.77 -8.03 2.45
C THR A 17 -2.71 -6.52 2.40
N ILE A 18 -2.48 -5.98 1.21
CA ILE A 18 -2.48 -4.54 0.94
C ILE A 18 -3.14 -4.28 -0.41
N THR A 19 -3.96 -3.24 -0.46
CA THR A 19 -4.70 -2.80 -1.65
C THR A 19 -4.76 -1.28 -1.67
N LEU A 20 -4.73 -0.68 -2.86
CA LEU A 20 -5.06 0.73 -3.04
C LEU A 20 -6.54 0.96 -2.71
N ASP A 21 -6.87 2.04 -1.98
CA ASP A 21 -8.26 2.39 -1.73
C ASP A 21 -8.95 2.73 -3.06
N ASN A 22 -10.13 2.14 -3.29
CA ASN A 22 -10.95 2.42 -4.47
C ASN A 22 -11.30 3.91 -4.60
N ALA A 23 -11.29 4.69 -3.52
CA ALA A 23 -11.49 6.13 -3.59
C ALA A 23 -10.34 6.86 -4.30
N ASP A 24 -9.12 6.34 -4.15
CA ASP A 24 -7.88 6.94 -4.67
C ASP A 24 -7.40 6.28 -5.97
N ASP A 25 -7.86 5.07 -6.29
CA ASP A 25 -7.68 4.45 -7.60
C ASP A 25 -8.39 5.27 -8.69
N SER A 26 -7.67 5.76 -9.70
CA SER A 26 -8.19 6.68 -10.71
C SER A 26 -8.27 5.99 -12.07
N GLY A 27 -9.32 6.27 -12.85
CA GLY A 27 -9.54 5.59 -14.12
C GLY A 27 -10.20 4.23 -13.90
N THR A 28 -9.47 3.13 -14.10
CA THR A 28 -10.03 1.76 -14.03
C THR A 28 -9.80 1.13 -12.67
N LYS A 29 -10.85 1.03 -11.86
CA LYS A 29 -10.75 0.43 -10.52
C LYS A 29 -10.11 -0.97 -10.55
N GLY A 30 -9.08 -1.15 -9.74
CA GLY A 30 -8.30 -2.38 -9.62
C GLY A 30 -7.12 -2.47 -10.60
N ASP A 31 -6.77 -1.39 -11.30
CA ASP A 31 -5.55 -1.31 -12.11
C ASP A 31 -4.34 -0.75 -11.35
N ASP A 32 -4.54 -0.36 -10.08
CA ASP A 32 -3.52 0.23 -9.20
C ASP A 32 -2.88 1.51 -9.78
N LEU A 33 -3.62 2.26 -10.62
CA LEU A 33 -3.23 3.55 -11.16
C LEU A 33 -3.94 4.67 -10.39
N THR A 34 -3.20 5.70 -9.97
CA THR A 34 -3.77 6.83 -9.21
C THR A 34 -3.22 8.16 -9.67
N ASN A 35 -4.10 9.16 -9.75
CA ASN A 35 -3.73 10.57 -9.88
C ASN A 35 -3.70 11.30 -8.52
N VAL A 36 -3.83 10.55 -7.42
CA VAL A 36 -3.73 11.05 -6.06
C VAL A 36 -2.29 10.87 -5.60
N ASN A 37 -1.60 11.97 -5.33
CA ASN A 37 -0.20 11.99 -4.91
C ASN A 37 0.01 11.71 -3.40
N LYS A 38 -1.08 11.43 -2.69
CA LYS A 38 -1.10 10.90 -1.31
C LYS A 38 -2.18 9.81 -1.19
N PRO A 39 -1.99 8.68 -1.88
CA PRO A 39 -3.01 7.65 -1.91
C PRO A 39 -3.12 6.94 -0.56
N THR A 40 -4.34 6.49 -0.26
CA THR A 40 -4.65 5.68 0.90
C THR A 40 -4.62 4.20 0.51
N PHE A 41 -4.01 3.40 1.36
CA PHE A 41 -3.92 1.95 1.21
C PHE A 41 -4.65 1.28 2.36
N LEU A 42 -5.38 0.23 2.03
CA LEU A 42 -6.10 -0.60 3.00
C LEU A 42 -5.31 -1.88 3.24
N LEU A 43 -5.12 -2.21 4.51
CA LEU A 43 -4.42 -3.42 4.94
C LEU A 43 -5.43 -4.40 5.57
N GLY A 44 -5.28 -5.67 5.22
CA GLY A 44 -6.14 -6.75 5.68
C GLY A 44 -5.37 -7.95 6.19
N ASN A 45 -6.07 -8.92 6.76
CA ASN A 45 -5.50 -10.17 7.31
C ASN A 45 -4.40 -9.90 8.35
N ILE A 46 -4.62 -8.91 9.21
CA ILE A 46 -3.74 -8.61 10.33
C ILE A 46 -4.42 -9.14 11.58
N ASP A 47 -3.72 -10.03 12.31
CA ASP A 47 -4.24 -10.62 13.53
C ASP A 47 -4.39 -9.58 14.64
N SER A 48 -5.28 -9.88 15.60
CA SER A 48 -5.61 -8.96 16.69
C SER A 48 -4.47 -8.71 17.68
N ASP A 49 -3.53 -9.64 17.74
CA ASP A 49 -2.32 -9.64 18.57
C ASP A 49 -1.09 -9.12 17.80
N ALA A 50 -1.26 -8.64 16.56
CA ALA A 50 -0.22 -7.93 15.83
C ALA A 50 0.24 -6.70 16.62
N ARG A 51 1.55 -6.65 16.90
CA ARG A 51 2.19 -5.60 17.70
C ARG A 51 2.75 -4.48 16.82
N PHE A 52 3.37 -4.84 15.70
CA PHE A 52 3.90 -3.87 14.74
C PHE A 52 3.36 -4.16 13.34
N VAL A 53 2.82 -3.12 12.71
CA VAL A 53 2.38 -3.17 11.32
C VAL A 53 3.08 -2.03 10.58
N THR A 54 3.98 -2.38 9.68
CA THR A 54 4.75 -1.42 8.90
C THR A 54 4.59 -1.67 7.42
N VAL A 55 4.69 -0.62 6.62
CA VAL A 55 4.67 -0.66 5.16
C VAL A 55 6.03 -0.23 4.65
N GLU A 56 6.69 -1.13 3.93
CA GLU A 56 7.94 -0.87 3.22
C GLU A 56 7.59 -0.36 1.81
N ILE A 57 8.07 0.83 1.47
CA ILE A 57 7.85 1.48 0.18
C ILE A 57 9.16 1.56 -0.60
N GLN A 58 9.14 1.06 -1.83
CA GLN A 58 10.24 1.14 -2.78
C GLN A 58 9.85 2.03 -3.96
N HIS A 59 10.69 3.02 -4.26
CA HIS A 59 10.58 3.85 -5.46
C HIS A 59 11.97 4.10 -6.06
N GLY A 60 12.25 3.54 -7.23
CA GLY A 60 13.59 3.60 -7.83
C GLY A 60 14.64 3.00 -6.87
N SER A 61 15.59 3.81 -6.41
CA SER A 61 16.60 3.42 -5.39
C SER A 61 16.21 3.79 -3.96
N ILE A 62 15.09 4.50 -3.77
CA ILE A 62 14.64 4.99 -2.47
C ILE A 62 13.83 3.89 -1.78
N LYS A 63 14.15 3.66 -0.50
CA LYS A 63 13.42 2.80 0.42
C LYS A 63 12.94 3.62 1.61
N GLU A 64 11.67 3.50 1.92
CA GLU A 64 11.03 4.11 3.08
C GLU A 64 10.27 3.04 3.86
N VAL A 65 10.19 3.19 5.18
CA VAL A 65 9.38 2.31 6.02
C VAL A 65 8.52 3.19 6.91
N LEU A 66 7.21 3.02 6.79
CA LEU A 66 6.22 3.80 7.54
C LEU A 66 5.36 2.87 8.38
N THR A 67 4.81 3.38 9.47
CA THR A 67 3.92 2.62 10.35
C THR A 67 2.49 2.75 9.85
N ALA A 68 1.78 1.62 9.71
CA ALA A 68 0.36 1.64 9.40
C ALA A 68 -0.44 2.10 10.62
N THR A 69 -1.60 2.70 10.40
CA THR A 69 -2.50 3.17 11.46
C THR A 69 -3.74 2.31 11.50
N ARG A 70 -4.21 1.97 12.70
CA ARG A 70 -5.50 1.29 12.89
C ARG A 70 -6.60 2.34 13.06
N GLY A 71 -7.53 2.36 12.12
CA GLY A 71 -8.71 3.22 12.14
C GLY A 71 -9.68 2.85 13.27
N THR A 72 -10.65 3.73 13.52
CA THR A 72 -11.70 3.53 14.54
C THR A 72 -12.69 2.42 14.17
N ASP A 73 -12.77 2.07 12.90
CA ASP A 73 -13.50 0.93 12.36
C ASP A 73 -12.76 -0.40 12.54
N GLY A 74 -11.56 -0.36 13.13
CA GLY A 74 -10.71 -1.52 13.38
C GLY A 74 -9.89 -1.97 12.17
N ARG A 75 -10.03 -1.32 11.01
CA ARG A 75 -9.24 -1.62 9.80
C ARG A 75 -7.90 -0.91 9.84
N TRP A 76 -6.89 -1.55 9.27
CA TRP A 76 -5.57 -0.95 9.12
C TRP A 76 -5.50 -0.19 7.81
N HIS A 77 -4.92 1.00 7.85
CA HIS A 77 -4.69 1.83 6.69
C HIS A 77 -3.31 2.45 6.72
N PHE A 78 -2.85 2.85 5.54
CA PHE A 78 -1.58 3.52 5.34
C PHE A 78 -1.78 4.69 4.38
N THR A 79 -1.23 5.85 4.74
CA THR A 79 -1.19 7.04 3.88
C THR A 79 0.21 7.62 3.97
N PRO A 80 0.88 7.93 2.85
CA PRO A 80 2.20 8.54 2.88
C PRO A 80 2.20 9.91 3.56
N ASP A 81 3.21 10.18 4.39
CA ASP A 81 3.39 11.50 5.02
C ASP A 81 3.72 12.58 3.98
N ASN A 82 4.56 12.22 3.01
CA ASN A 82 5.04 13.07 1.94
C ASN A 82 4.23 12.88 0.66
N VAL A 83 4.19 13.92 -0.16
CA VAL A 83 3.63 13.84 -1.51
C VAL A 83 4.52 12.95 -2.37
N TRP A 84 3.93 12.00 -3.06
CA TRP A 84 4.59 11.15 -4.05
C TRP A 84 4.67 11.87 -5.39
N GLY A 85 5.79 11.68 -6.09
CA GLY A 85 5.92 12.10 -7.48
C GLY A 85 5.41 11.02 -8.41
N ASP A 86 5.30 11.36 -9.70
CA ASP A 86 4.86 10.40 -10.70
C ASP A 86 5.86 9.24 -10.85
N GLY A 87 5.32 8.05 -11.09
CA GLY A 87 6.09 6.84 -11.31
C GLY A 87 5.56 5.65 -10.52
N ARG A 88 6.34 4.57 -10.56
CA ARG A 88 5.97 3.28 -9.96
C ARG A 88 6.50 3.14 -8.55
N TYR A 89 5.62 2.75 -7.64
CA TYR A 89 5.89 2.44 -6.24
C TYR A 89 5.60 0.97 -5.99
N THR A 90 6.43 0.32 -5.18
CA THR A 90 6.17 -1.06 -4.71
C THR A 90 6.05 -1.05 -3.20
N LEU A 91 4.92 -1.52 -2.69
CA LEU A 91 4.61 -1.54 -1.27
C LEU A 91 4.58 -2.98 -0.76
N THR A 92 5.17 -3.23 0.41
CA THR A 92 5.11 -4.52 1.10
C THR A 92 4.76 -4.30 2.56
N VAL A 93 3.74 -4.99 3.06
CA VAL A 93 3.38 -4.93 4.48
C VAL A 93 4.22 -5.95 5.24
N LYS A 94 4.75 -5.53 6.38
CA LYS A 94 5.38 -6.38 7.37
C LYS A 94 4.56 -6.31 8.66
N VAL A 95 4.19 -7.48 9.18
CA VAL A 95 3.51 -7.62 10.47
C VAL A 95 4.38 -8.43 11.41
N GLU A 96 4.46 -7.99 12.68
CA GLU A 96 5.13 -8.67 13.79
C GLU A 96 4.19 -8.74 14.99
N ASP A 97 4.03 -9.91 15.60
CA ASP A 97 3.19 -10.13 16.79
C ASP A 97 3.97 -10.00 18.12
N GLU A 98 3.30 -10.21 19.25
CA GLU A 98 3.92 -10.14 20.58
C GLU A 98 4.90 -11.29 20.85
N ALA A 99 4.72 -12.44 20.19
CA ALA A 99 5.62 -13.59 20.25
C ALA A 99 6.85 -13.46 19.33
N GLY A 100 6.89 -12.42 18.48
CA GLY A 100 7.96 -12.14 17.53
C GLY A 100 7.83 -12.91 16.21
N ASN A 101 6.68 -13.52 15.91
CA ASN A 101 6.43 -14.07 14.58
C ASN A 101 6.30 -12.93 13.58
N ILE A 102 6.91 -13.10 12.40
CA ILE A 102 6.90 -12.10 11.33
C ILE A 102 6.25 -12.67 10.07
N ARG A 103 5.43 -11.86 9.40
CA ARG A 103 4.85 -12.16 8.08
C ARG A 103 4.94 -10.95 7.16
N TYR A 104 4.97 -11.24 5.86
CA TYR A 104 5.01 -10.25 4.79
C TYR A 104 3.84 -10.45 3.85
N SER A 105 3.33 -9.36 3.28
CA SER A 105 2.34 -9.42 2.21
C SER A 105 3.00 -9.78 0.88
N ALA A 106 2.18 -10.11 -0.11
CA ALA A 106 2.60 -9.96 -1.50
C ALA A 106 2.91 -8.47 -1.79
N PRO A 107 3.88 -8.17 -2.67
CA PRO A 107 4.18 -6.80 -3.05
C PRO A 107 3.04 -6.24 -3.91
N LEU A 108 2.58 -5.03 -3.58
CA LEU A 108 1.63 -4.25 -4.38
C LEU A 108 2.38 -3.24 -5.23
N SER A 109 2.12 -3.22 -6.53
CA SER A 109 2.69 -2.24 -7.46
C SER A 109 1.67 -1.17 -7.79
N VAL A 110 1.94 0.07 -7.43
CA VAL A 110 1.05 1.20 -7.70
C VAL A 110 1.76 2.21 -8.58
N THR A 111 1.04 2.77 -9.54
CA THR A 111 1.56 3.84 -10.41
C THR A 111 0.87 5.14 -10.05
N VAL A 112 1.66 6.15 -9.69
CA VAL A 112 1.18 7.52 -9.54
C VAL A 112 1.38 8.24 -10.87
N ASP A 113 0.32 8.81 -11.42
CA ASP A 113 0.33 9.60 -12.64
C ASP A 113 -0.58 10.81 -12.46
N THR A 114 0.02 11.97 -12.18
CA THR A 114 -0.70 13.24 -12.00
C THR A 114 -0.71 14.10 -13.26
N ASP A 115 0.02 13.68 -14.29
CA ASP A 115 0.19 14.42 -15.52
C ASP A 115 -0.98 14.21 -16.49
N ILE A 116 -1.60 15.32 -16.91
CA ILE A 116 -2.68 15.33 -17.92
C ILE A 116 -2.10 15.66 -19.31
N THR A 117 -0.78 15.66 -19.47
CA THR A 117 -0.12 16.17 -20.68
C THR A 117 -0.32 15.25 -21.88
N ILE A 118 -1.17 15.69 -22.82
CA ILE A 118 -1.19 15.15 -24.18
C ILE A 118 0.03 15.72 -24.91
N ASN A 119 1.10 14.93 -25.02
CA ASN A 119 2.38 15.40 -25.56
C ASN A 119 2.37 15.77 -27.06
N LYS A 120 1.29 15.52 -27.80
CA LYS A 120 1.08 16.05 -29.16
C LYS A 120 -0.31 15.68 -29.69
N ILE A 121 -1.03 16.65 -30.25
CA ILE A 121 -2.03 16.39 -31.29
C ILE A 121 -1.46 17.03 -32.56
N GLU A 122 -0.97 16.21 -33.49
CA GLU A 122 -0.67 16.70 -34.84
C GLU A 122 -1.97 16.76 -35.63
N LEU A 123 -2.44 17.97 -35.92
CA LEU A 123 -3.38 18.20 -37.00
C LEU A 123 -2.59 18.05 -38.31
N VAL A 124 -2.73 16.91 -38.99
CA VAL A 124 -2.37 16.82 -40.40
C VAL A 124 -3.36 17.69 -41.17
N ASN A 125 -2.83 18.67 -41.93
CA ASN A 125 -3.61 19.64 -42.68
C ASN A 125 -4.79 19.01 -43.44
N ASP A 126 -5.96 19.65 -43.30
CA ASP A 126 -7.12 19.50 -44.15
C ASP A 126 -6.75 19.87 -45.58
N SER A 127 -6.83 18.92 -46.52
CA SER A 127 -6.63 19.21 -47.95
C SER A 127 -7.93 19.72 -48.58
N GLY A 128 -8.54 20.72 -47.95
CA GLY A 128 -9.60 21.52 -48.53
C GLY A 128 -9.13 22.07 -49.86
N VAL A 129 -9.55 21.41 -50.94
CA VAL A 129 -9.38 21.86 -52.31
C VAL A 129 -10.17 23.17 -52.44
N VAL A 130 -9.47 24.29 -52.58
CA VAL A 130 -10.04 25.58 -53.01
C VAL A 130 -10.01 25.64 -54.53
#